data_AF-A0A9P7BHL2-F1
#
_entry.id   AF-A0A9P7BHL2-F1
#
_cell.length_a   1.000
_cell.length_b   1.000
_cell.length_c   1.000
_cell.angle_alpha   90.00
_cell.angle_beta   90.00
_cell.angle_gamma   90.00
#
_symmetry.space_group_name_H-M   'P 1'
#
loop_
_entity.id
_entity.type
_entity.pdbx_description
1 polymer ?
#
loop_
_entity_poly.entity_id
_entity_poly.type
_entity_poly.pdbx_seq_one_letter_code
_entity_poly.pdbx_strand_id
1 'polypeptide(L)' 'MSKEELVSLTKQGALKTPKDQWDRRCTVLDVTGNVASVRLETPWFVDYFHMGRFDQRWVIVNALWYPKPKAQ' A
#
# COMPACT_ATOMS: atom_id res chain seq x y z
N MET A 1 2.27 -8.57 14.51
CA MET A 1 2.28 -9.50 13.36
C MET A 1 3.69 -9.54 12.84
N SER A 2 4.26 -10.73 12.75
CA SER A 2 5.54 -10.93 12.05
C SER A 2 5.34 -10.82 10.53
N LYS A 3 6.43 -10.68 9.79
CA LYS A 3 6.42 -10.67 8.32
C LYS A 3 5.84 -11.97 7.78
N GLU A 4 6.22 -13.09 8.39
CA GLU A 4 5.84 -14.44 7.99
C GLU A 4 4.33 -14.66 8.13
N GLU A 5 3.74 -14.14 9.22
CA GLU A 5 2.30 -14.15 9.45
C GLU A 5 1.56 -13.35 8.37
N LEU A 6 2.05 -12.14 8.06
CA LEU A 6 1.42 -11.26 7.06
C LEU A 6 1.42 -11.92 5.67
N VAL A 7 2.53 -12.56 5.29
CA VAL A 7 2.67 -13.28 4.02
C VAL A 7 1.69 -14.45 3.95
N SER A 8 1.56 -15.23 5.03
CA SER A 8 0.65 -16.37 5.10
C SER A 8 -0.82 -15.94 4.94
N LEU A 9 -1.24 -14.91 5.68
CA LEU A 9 -2.61 -14.37 5.61
C LEU A 9 -2.93 -13.76 4.23
N THR A 10 -1.94 -13.13 3.58
CA THR A 10 -2.08 -12.61 2.22
C THR A 10 -2.32 -13.73 1.21
N LYS A 11 -1.57 -14.84 1.29
CA LYS A 11 -1.77 -16.01 0.41
C LYS A 11 -3.17 -16.61 0.54
N GLN A 12 -3.72 -16.63 1.76
CA GLN A 12 -5.06 -17.16 2.04
C GLN A 12 -6.19 -16.20 1.63
N GLY A 13 -5.86 -14.96 1.24
CA GLY A 13 -6.84 -13.92 0.97
C GLY A 13 -7.62 -13.45 2.22
N ALA A 14 -7.13 -13.80 3.42
CA ALA A 14 -7.78 -13.52 4.69
C ALA A 14 -7.79 -12.03 5.07
N LEU A 15 -6.97 -11.21 4.39
CA LEU A 15 -6.86 -9.76 4.60
C LEU A 15 -7.75 -8.95 3.62
N LYS A 16 -8.72 -9.59 2.96
CA LYS A 16 -9.64 -8.89 2.05
C LYS A 16 -10.74 -8.20 2.85
N THR A 17 -10.53 -6.93 3.18
CA THR A 17 -11.60 -6.06 3.66
C THR A 17 -12.64 -5.85 2.55
N PRO A 18 -13.96 -5.98 2.82
CA PRO A 18 -15.01 -5.59 1.88
C PRO A 18 -14.85 -4.13 1.42
N LYS A 19 -15.21 -3.83 0.17
CA LYS A 19 -14.96 -2.51 -0.45
C LYS A 19 -15.64 -1.37 0.29
N ASP A 20 -16.85 -1.61 0.80
CA ASP A 20 -17.66 -0.72 1.61
C ASP A 20 -17.03 -0.41 2.97
N GLN A 21 -16.09 -1.26 3.43
CA GLN A 21 -15.37 -1.12 4.70
C GLN A 21 -13.93 -0.63 4.49
N TRP A 22 -13.57 -0.19 3.28
CA TRP A 22 -12.25 0.36 3.01
C TRP A 22 -12.09 1.74 3.63
N ASP A 23 -11.40 1.80 4.77
CA ASP A 23 -10.79 3.03 5.24
C ASP A 23 -9.38 3.13 4.66
N ARG A 24 -9.21 4.00 3.67
CA ARG A 24 -7.89 4.28 3.11
C ARG A 24 -7.83 5.63 2.42
N ARG A 25 -6.68 6.27 2.53
CA ARG A 25 -6.37 7.52 1.84
C ARG A 25 -5.15 7.33 0.95
N CYS A 26 -5.32 7.55 -0.35
CA CYS A 26 -4.24 7.52 -1.32
C CYS A 26 -3.93 8.95 -1.76
N THR A 27 -2.67 9.34 -1.67
CA THR A 27 -2.18 10.66 -2.08
C THR A 27 -0.97 10.47 -2.99
N VAL A 28 -1.05 11.00 -4.21
CA VAL A 28 0.13 11.14 -5.07
C VAL A 28 0.95 12.31 -4.53
N LEU A 29 2.20 12.07 -4.14
CA LEU A 29 3.08 13.07 -3.56
C LEU A 29 3.82 13.87 -4.64
N ASP A 30 4.28 13.18 -5.68
CA ASP A 30 4.96 13.79 -6.82
C ASP A 30 4.85 12.89 -8.07
N VAL A 31 4.93 13.50 -9.24
CA VAL A 31 5.02 12.83 -10.55
C VAL A 31 6.10 13.51 -11.37
N THR A 32 7.16 12.77 -11.70
CA THR A 32 8.24 13.23 -12.57
C THR A 32 8.37 12.29 -13.77
N GLY A 33 7.93 12.76 -14.95
CA GLY A 33 7.91 11.97 -16.18
C GLY A 33 7.03 10.71 -16.05
N ASN A 34 7.64 9.53 -16.19
CA ASN A 34 6.96 8.23 -16.06
C ASN A 34 7.13 7.59 -14.68
N VAL A 35 7.49 8.37 -13.66
CA VAL A 35 7.68 7.91 -12.27
C VAL A 35 6.78 8.71 -11.33
N ALA A 36 6.24 8.06 -10.30
CA ALA A 36 5.45 8.72 -9.26
C ALA A 36 5.78 8.18 -7.87
N SER A 37 5.72 9.06 -6.87
CA SER A 37 5.78 8.71 -5.45
C SER A 37 4.38 8.84 -4.85
N VAL A 38 3.89 7.79 -4.20
CA VAL A 38 2.51 7.73 -3.68
C VAL A 38 2.52 7.31 -2.23
N ARG A 39 1.72 7.98 -1.41
CA ARG A 39 1.45 7.59 -0.02
C ARG A 39 0.07 6.96 0.07
N LEU A 40 -0.01 5.75 0.60
CA LEU A 40 -1.25 5.10 0.97
C LEU A 40 -1.32 4.99 2.49
N GLU A 41 -2.46 5.35 3.06
CA GLU A 41 -2.70 5.25 4.48
C GLU A 41 -3.95 4.41 4.73
N THR A 42 -3.85 3.44 5.64
CA THR A 42 -4.94 2.59 6.12
C THR A 42 -5.03 2.70 7.65
N PRO A 43 -5.96 2.04 8.35
CA PRO A 43 -5.99 2.04 9.81
C PRO A 43 -4.75 1.42 10.44
N TRP A 44 -4.06 0.52 9.74
CA TRP A 44 -2.98 -0.28 10.29
C TRP A 44 -1.59 0.07 9.75
N PHE A 45 -1.51 0.60 8.53
CA PHE A 45 -0.23 0.83 7.84
C PHE A 45 -0.20 2.17 7.12
N VAL A 46 1.03 2.66 6.93
CA VAL A 46 1.35 3.69 5.95
C VAL A 46 2.34 3.09 4.97
N ASP A 47 1.97 3.10 3.68
CA ASP A 47 2.79 2.63 2.57
C ASP A 47 3.26 3.82 1.73
N TYR A 48 4.50 3.76 1.26
CA TYR A 48 5.08 4.61 0.23
C TYR A 48 5.40 3.75 -0.98
N PHE A 49 4.71 4.01 -2.10
CA PHE A 49 4.93 3.34 -3.36
C PHE A 49 5.79 4.20 -4.26
N HIS A 50 6.82 3.58 -4.84
CA HIS A 50 7.45 4.09 -6.05
C HIS A 50 6.80 3.39 -7.23
N MET A 51 6.23 4.19 -8.12
CA MET A 51 5.49 3.73 -9.28
C MET A 51 6.22 4.08 -10.56
N GLY A 52 6.12 3.21 -11.55
CA GLY A 52 6.57 3.44 -12.92
C GLY A 52 5.42 3.28 -13.90
N ARG A 53 5.38 4.09 -14.96
CA ARG A 53 4.44 3.93 -16.08
C ARG A 53 5.11 3.18 -17.22
N PHE A 54 4.64 1.97 -17.48
CA PHE A 54 5.08 1.11 -18.60
C PHE A 54 3.87 0.76 -19.46
N ASP A 55 3.99 0.81 -20.78
CA ASP A 55 2.89 0.49 -21.72
C ASP A 55 1.55 1.15 -21.35
N GLN A 56 1.61 2.46 -21.05
CA GLN A 56 0.46 3.27 -20.62
C GLN A 56 -0.14 2.89 -19.24
N ARG A 57 0.43 1.94 -18.52
CA ARG A 57 -0.05 1.48 -17.21
C ARG A 57 0.91 1.84 -16.08
N TRP A 58 0.36 2.40 -15.00
CA TRP A 58 1.10 2.56 -13.75
C TRP A 58 1.19 1.25 -12.99
N VAL A 59 2.39 0.89 -12.56
CA VAL A 59 2.67 -0.30 -11.73
C VAL A 59 3.48 0.11 -10.50
N ILE A 60 3.26 -0.61 -9.40
CA ILE A 60 4.08 -0.47 -8.19
C ILE A 60 5.39 -1.21 -8.45
N VAL A 61 6.51 -0.48 -8.43
CA VAL A 61 7.87 -1.04 -8.61
C VAL A 61 8.50 -1.38 -7.26
N ASN A 62 8.25 -0.54 -6.25
CA ASN A 62 8.71 -0.75 -4.89
C ASN A 62 7.66 -0.28 -3.89
N ALA A 63 7.61 -0.93 -2.72
CA ALA A 63 6.75 -0.57 -1.60
C ALA A 63 7.56 -0.56 -0.31
N LEU A 64 7.61 0.59 0.36
CA LEU A 64 8.14 0.76 1.70
C LEU A 64 6.96 1.00 2.64
N TRP A 65 6.95 0.37 3.81
CA TRP A 65 5.80 0.49 4.72
C TRP A 65 6.22 0.44 6.18
N TYR A 66 5.38 1.00 7.03
CA TYR A 66 5.47 0.84 8.48
C TYR A 66 4.09 0.68 9.11
N PRO A 67 3.97 -0.11 10.20
CA PRO A 67 2.73 -0.22 10.95
C PRO A 67 2.47 1.06 11.74
N LYS A 68 1.21 1.48 11.82
CA LYS A 68 0.80 2.53 12.75
C LYS A 68 0.92 2.02 14.19
N PRO A 69 1.27 2.88 15.15
CA PRO A 69 1.17 2.53 16.56
C PRO A 69 -0.26 2.07 16.85
N LYS A 70 -0.42 0.99 17.64
CA LYS A 70 -1.74 0.67 18.18
C LYS A 70 -2.15 1.85 19.06
N ALA A 71 -3.36 2.38 18.84
CA ALA A 71 -3.95 3.29 19.81
C ALA A 71 -3.90 2.62 21.19
N GLN A 72 -3.39 3.35 22.19
CA GLN A 72 -3.30 2.89 23.57
C GLN A 72 -4.69 2.73 24.18
#